data_AF-A0A5J4Y7J5-F1
#
_entry.id   AF-A0A5J4Y7J5-F1
#
_cell.length_a   1.000
_cell.length_b   1.000
_cell.length_c   1.000
_cell.angle_alpha   90.00
_cell.angle_beta   90.00
_cell.angle_gamma   90.00
#
_symmetry.space_group_name_H-M   'P 1'
#
loop_
_entity.id
_entity.type
_entity.pdbx_description
1 polymer ?
#
loop_
_entity_poly.entity_id
_entity_poly.type
_entity_poly.pdbx_seq_one_letter_code
_entity_poly.pdbx_strand_id
1 'polypeptide(L)'
;MGLPRKGKAGSKSKSSKKTEGKTKEPKKPQTQLDANKEAQLQLLPQERVLNVKPCWETIPDEDRVELLSVDLNDLRLRAIDLADKAKKQAAFEAQEAAELNDGTTITVSLEPGLDEIFEEGTRRLLEKSTWKLWQWPPEEREFFDADSFRTYAEEQRIDPELRKLLPRDEGKPIEKPAELALRERMAELLQKVHATNRQLQDNMQTQQTRRVGRRDRSSSTDQVPDQIRDSNIELITIILEALEKEHEYLYNAVLYPVTHFVCEMLPEQMRESTRTELFFDDLEKLPSMEVSRICEWLTEKVDGFSSKTRAEPKEAEEEEEEEGIGDVDLFTLTEDRNKLVVNERLLGDDGHPRKVHEGEDPNRMGLVLEWVYGTIVSTAEKARDGAKRALGMQPPTVHQAHDQLLTALQDMLSWEARAKTAKELLNDMLKSRREAAELATQYDIR
;
A
#
# COMPACT_ATOMS: atom_id res chain seq x y z
N MET A 1 -22.26 59.66 11.56
CA MET A 1 -23.15 60.78 11.96
C MET A 1 -24.58 60.33 11.73
N GLY A 2 -25.52 60.26 12.66
CA GLY A 2 -25.59 60.61 14.07
C GLY A 2 -27.07 60.62 14.46
N LEU A 3 -27.49 59.60 15.23
CA LEU A 3 -28.61 59.60 16.20
C LEU A 3 -30.07 59.73 15.65
N PRO A 4 -31.14 59.55 16.48
CA PRO A 4 -31.47 58.37 17.31
C PRO A 4 -33.01 58.08 17.41
N ARG A 5 -33.36 57.09 18.26
CA ARG A 5 -34.53 56.99 19.20
C ARG A 5 -35.70 56.03 18.92
N LYS A 6 -35.79 55.08 19.85
CA LYS A 6 -36.92 54.69 20.74
C LYS A 6 -38.25 54.22 20.13
N GLY A 7 -38.47 52.91 20.25
CA GLY A 7 -39.39 52.33 21.25
C GLY A 7 -40.89 52.34 20.94
N LYS A 8 -41.50 51.15 20.88
CA LYS A 8 -42.87 50.93 21.36
C LYS A 8 -43.10 49.47 21.72
N ALA A 9 -43.65 49.28 22.91
CA ALA A 9 -44.14 48.03 23.45
C ALA A 9 -45.46 47.62 22.77
N GLY A 10 -45.67 46.30 22.68
CA GLY A 10 -46.94 45.69 22.29
C GLY A 10 -47.02 44.28 22.88
N SER A 11 -47.82 44.14 23.94
CA SER A 11 -48.09 42.90 24.68
C SER A 11 -49.23 42.08 24.06
N LYS A 12 -49.28 40.77 24.43
CA LYS A 12 -50.37 39.76 24.30
C LYS A 12 -50.27 38.92 23.01
N SER A 13 -50.45 37.59 23.01
CA SER A 13 -50.87 36.62 24.03
C SER A 13 -50.71 35.18 23.51
N LYS A 14 -50.32 34.28 24.42
CA LYS A 14 -50.71 32.86 24.58
C LYS A 14 -51.07 32.01 23.35
N SER A 15 -50.28 30.95 23.14
CA SER A 15 -50.79 29.60 22.82
C SER A 15 -49.80 28.55 23.31
N SER A 16 -50.08 28.04 24.50
CA SER A 16 -49.41 26.92 25.15
C SER A 16 -49.86 25.60 24.51
N LYS A 17 -48.94 24.90 23.83
CA LYS A 17 -49.12 23.48 23.45
C LYS A 17 -48.22 22.63 24.36
N LYS A 18 -48.90 21.84 25.20
CA LYS A 18 -48.36 20.83 26.11
C LYS A 18 -47.68 19.73 25.28
N THR A 19 -46.40 19.47 25.52
CA THR A 19 -45.72 18.23 25.08
C THR A 19 -45.14 17.55 26.31
N GLU A 20 -45.48 16.27 26.43
CA GLU A 20 -45.21 15.41 27.57
C GLU A 20 -43.71 15.15 27.74
N GLY A 21 -43.30 15.10 29.01
CA GLY A 21 -41.92 14.88 29.41
C GLY A 21 -41.47 13.46 29.14
N LYS A 22 -40.49 13.30 28.24
CA LYS A 22 -39.53 12.20 28.30
C LYS A 22 -38.35 12.64 29.15
N THR A 23 -38.21 12.00 30.30
CA THR A 23 -37.04 12.05 31.17
C THR A 23 -35.81 11.63 30.36
N LYS A 24 -34.95 12.60 30.01
CA LYS A 24 -33.63 12.33 29.44
C LYS A 24 -32.73 11.85 30.58
N GLU A 25 -32.35 10.57 30.55
CA GLU A 25 -31.20 10.09 31.30
C GLU A 25 -29.95 10.89 30.91
N PRO A 26 -29.07 11.22 31.88
CA PRO A 26 -27.85 11.96 31.60
C PRO A 26 -26.92 11.12 30.73
N LYS A 27 -26.70 11.56 29.49
CA LYS A 27 -25.62 11.04 28.64
C LYS A 27 -24.29 11.16 29.40
N LYS A 28 -23.67 10.01 29.71
CA LYS A 28 -22.29 9.94 30.19
C LYS A 28 -21.35 10.64 29.18
N PRO A 29 -20.24 11.25 29.64
CA PRO A 29 -19.37 12.07 28.81
C PRO A 29 -18.56 11.20 27.85
N GLN A 30 -19.06 11.05 26.62
CA GLN A 30 -18.37 10.34 25.53
C GLN A 30 -17.07 11.04 25.13
N THR A 31 -16.97 12.35 25.36
CA THR A 31 -15.83 13.22 25.03
C THR A 31 -14.54 12.93 25.81
N GLN A 32 -14.59 12.29 26.98
CA GLN A 32 -13.37 11.91 27.72
C GLN A 32 -12.77 10.58 27.23
N LEU A 33 -13.60 9.69 26.70
CA LEU A 33 -13.15 8.43 26.09
C LEU A 33 -12.42 8.69 24.78
N ASP A 34 -12.88 9.66 23.99
CA ASP A 34 -12.27 9.98 22.70
C ASP A 34 -10.92 10.71 22.87
N ALA A 35 -10.79 11.60 23.85
CA ALA A 35 -9.51 12.26 24.17
C ALA A 35 -8.44 11.30 24.71
N ASN A 36 -8.85 10.30 25.51
CA ASN A 36 -7.94 9.25 25.97
C ASN A 36 -7.52 8.31 24.83
N LYS A 37 -8.41 8.02 23.88
CA LYS A 37 -8.07 7.24 22.68
C LYS A 37 -7.06 7.97 21.80
N GLU A 38 -7.23 9.27 21.56
CA GLU A 38 -6.25 10.08 20.82
C GLU A 38 -4.89 10.15 21.53
N ALA A 39 -4.88 10.33 22.86
CA ALA A 39 -3.64 10.34 23.64
C ALA A 39 -2.93 8.96 23.64
N GLN A 40 -3.69 7.86 23.66
CA GLN A 40 -3.13 6.51 23.53
C GLN A 40 -2.61 6.23 22.12
N LEU A 41 -3.18 6.82 21.07
CA LEU A 41 -2.68 6.66 19.70
C LEU A 41 -1.32 7.35 19.47
N GLN A 42 -0.94 8.31 20.33
CA GLN A 42 0.35 9.02 20.26
C GLN A 42 1.53 8.28 20.92
N LEU A 43 1.26 7.28 21.76
CA LEU A 43 2.30 6.45 22.40
C LEU A 43 2.89 5.44 21.41
N LEU A 44 4.18 5.13 21.55
CA LEU A 44 4.83 4.07 20.77
C LEU A 44 4.16 2.71 21.08
N PRO A 45 3.98 1.81 20.10
CA PRO A 45 3.35 0.51 20.33
C PRO A 45 3.89 -0.22 21.58
N GLN A 46 5.21 -0.24 21.75
CA GLN A 46 5.91 -0.85 22.90
C GLN A 46 5.49 -0.24 24.24
N GLU A 47 5.35 1.08 24.33
CA GLU A 47 4.94 1.78 25.56
C GLU A 47 3.50 1.45 25.93
N ARG A 48 2.63 1.25 24.93
CA ARG A 48 1.24 0.89 25.14
C ARG A 48 1.11 -0.54 25.65
N VAL A 49 1.91 -1.47 25.12
CA VAL A 49 2.05 -2.84 25.65
C VAL A 49 2.40 -2.82 27.13
N LEU A 50 3.45 -2.07 27.48
CA LEU A 50 3.94 -1.97 28.86
C LEU A 50 2.88 -1.42 29.81
N ASN A 51 1.98 -0.56 29.32
CA ASN A 51 0.88 -0.04 30.12
C ASN A 51 -0.26 -1.05 30.35
N VAL A 52 -0.50 -1.96 29.40
CA VAL A 52 -1.59 -2.96 29.49
C VAL A 52 -1.13 -4.24 30.19
N LYS A 53 0.15 -4.60 30.04
CA LYS A 53 0.74 -5.84 30.54
C LYS A 53 0.45 -6.12 32.02
N PRO A 54 0.62 -5.17 32.97
CA PRO A 54 0.34 -5.44 34.38
C PRO A 54 -1.12 -5.80 34.67
N CYS A 55 -2.06 -5.22 33.92
CA CYS A 55 -3.48 -5.55 34.07
C CYS A 55 -3.79 -6.89 33.41
N TRP A 56 -3.25 -7.14 32.22
CA TRP A 56 -3.47 -8.38 31.48
C TRP A 56 -2.95 -9.61 32.24
N GLU A 57 -1.76 -9.50 32.83
CA GLU A 57 -1.14 -10.56 33.64
C GLU A 57 -1.94 -10.94 34.89
N THR A 58 -2.86 -10.08 35.35
CA THR A 58 -3.75 -10.39 36.49
C THR A 58 -5.01 -11.17 36.10
N ILE A 59 -5.34 -11.23 34.82
CA ILE A 59 -6.51 -11.95 34.31
C ILE A 59 -6.15 -13.45 34.23
N PRO A 60 -6.98 -14.39 34.68
CA PRO A 60 -6.78 -15.82 34.48
C PRO A 60 -6.76 -16.21 32.99
N ASP A 61 -6.04 -17.27 32.62
CA ASP A 61 -5.90 -17.68 31.22
C ASP A 61 -7.24 -17.98 30.54
N GLU A 62 -8.16 -18.64 31.23
CA GLU A 62 -9.52 -18.92 30.74
C GLU A 62 -10.27 -17.63 30.36
N ASP A 63 -10.19 -16.61 31.21
CA ASP A 63 -10.83 -15.31 30.99
C ASP A 63 -10.14 -14.55 29.85
N ARG A 64 -8.81 -14.69 29.69
CA ARG A 64 -8.06 -14.13 28.55
C ARG A 64 -8.52 -14.76 27.24
N VAL A 65 -8.67 -16.09 27.21
CA VAL A 65 -9.18 -16.82 26.02
C VAL A 65 -10.57 -16.32 25.67
N GLU A 66 -11.46 -16.18 26.66
CA GLU A 66 -12.83 -15.69 26.45
C GLU A 66 -12.85 -14.26 25.91
N LEU A 67 -12.00 -13.36 26.43
CA LEU A 67 -11.89 -11.98 25.95
C LEU A 67 -11.36 -11.87 24.52
N LEU A 68 -10.55 -12.84 24.09
CA LEU A 68 -9.99 -12.95 22.75
C LEU A 68 -10.81 -13.85 21.84
N SER A 69 -11.94 -14.35 22.33
CA SER A 69 -12.86 -15.18 21.59
C SER A 69 -14.02 -14.35 21.03
N VAL A 70 -14.49 -14.71 19.84
CA VAL A 70 -15.75 -14.18 19.30
C VAL A 70 -16.67 -15.33 18.95
N ASP A 71 -17.91 -15.27 19.43
CA ASP A 71 -18.94 -16.27 19.11
C ASP A 71 -19.28 -16.25 17.62
N LEU A 72 -19.28 -17.43 17.00
CA LEU A 72 -19.56 -17.59 15.58
C LEU A 72 -21.01 -17.20 15.24
N ASN A 73 -21.98 -17.43 16.12
CA ASN A 73 -23.37 -17.06 15.85
C ASN A 73 -23.53 -15.55 15.91
N ASP A 74 -22.87 -14.87 16.85
CA ASP A 74 -22.84 -13.41 16.89
C ASP A 74 -22.22 -12.84 15.60
N LEU A 75 -21.14 -13.44 15.10
CA LEU A 75 -20.53 -13.04 13.83
C LEU A 75 -21.44 -13.31 12.64
N ARG A 76 -22.11 -14.46 12.57
CA ARG A 76 -23.11 -14.77 11.52
C ARG A 76 -24.21 -13.73 11.50
N LEU A 77 -24.79 -13.41 12.66
CA LEU A 77 -25.85 -12.41 12.76
C LEU A 77 -25.38 -11.03 12.30
N ARG A 78 -24.15 -10.64 12.63
CA ARG A 78 -23.55 -9.39 12.15
C ARG A 78 -23.29 -9.42 10.64
N ALA A 79 -22.79 -10.54 10.10
CA ALA A 79 -22.53 -10.69 8.67
C ALA A 79 -23.83 -10.56 7.87
N ILE A 80 -24.92 -11.20 8.34
CA ILE A 80 -26.26 -11.08 7.74
C ILE A 80 -26.76 -9.63 7.80
N ASP A 81 -26.67 -8.96 8.95
CA ASP A 81 -27.10 -7.55 9.09
C ASP A 81 -26.31 -6.61 8.17
N LEU A 82 -25.00 -6.83 8.01
CA LEU A 82 -24.15 -6.08 7.10
C LEU A 82 -24.48 -6.38 5.63
N ALA A 83 -24.69 -7.64 5.26
CA ALA A 83 -25.09 -8.03 3.92
C ALA A 83 -26.45 -7.41 3.55
N ASP A 84 -27.41 -7.40 4.47
CA ASP A 84 -28.72 -6.77 4.27
C ASP A 84 -28.61 -5.24 4.12
N LYS A 85 -27.73 -4.59 4.89
CA LYS A 85 -27.45 -3.16 4.74
C LYS A 85 -26.81 -2.86 3.38
N ALA A 86 -25.82 -3.65 2.96
CA ALA A 86 -25.17 -3.52 1.66
C ALA A 86 -26.17 -3.71 0.51
N LYS A 87 -27.03 -4.75 0.57
CA LYS A 87 -28.09 -4.98 -0.41
C LYS A 87 -29.07 -3.80 -0.50
N LYS A 88 -29.48 -3.24 0.64
CA LYS A 88 -30.36 -2.06 0.67
C LYS A 88 -29.68 -0.82 0.09
N GLN A 89 -28.40 -0.62 0.37
CA GLN A 89 -27.62 0.48 -0.18
C GLN A 89 -27.44 0.34 -1.69
N ALA A 90 -27.04 -0.84 -2.18
CA ALA A 90 -26.91 -1.11 -3.60
C ALA A 90 -28.23 -0.95 -4.35
N ALA A 91 -29.36 -1.36 -3.75
CA ALA A 91 -30.68 -1.15 -4.33
C ALA A 91 -31.05 0.34 -4.41
N PHE A 92 -30.69 1.13 -3.40
CA PHE A 92 -30.89 2.58 -3.39
C PHE A 92 -30.04 3.27 -4.48
N GLU A 93 -28.75 2.94 -4.56
CA GLU A 93 -27.84 3.46 -5.58
C GLU A 93 -28.26 3.05 -7.00
N ALA A 94 -28.73 1.82 -7.18
CA ALA A 94 -29.26 1.35 -8.47
C ALA A 94 -30.55 2.10 -8.87
N GLN A 95 -31.43 2.42 -7.92
CA GLN A 95 -32.62 3.22 -8.18
C GLN A 95 -32.25 4.66 -8.57
N GLU A 96 -31.32 5.29 -7.83
CA GLU A 96 -30.81 6.63 -8.15
C GLU A 96 -30.14 6.66 -9.53
N ALA A 97 -29.31 5.65 -9.85
CA ALA A 97 -28.66 5.53 -11.15
C ALA A 97 -29.67 5.29 -12.30
N ALA A 98 -30.74 4.54 -12.06
CA ALA A 98 -31.80 4.32 -13.04
C ALA A 98 -32.64 5.59 -13.31
N GLU A 99 -32.77 6.48 -12.33
CA GLU A 99 -33.43 7.78 -12.52
C GLU A 99 -32.53 8.78 -13.28
N LEU A 100 -31.21 8.59 -13.26
CA LEU A 100 -30.21 9.46 -13.90
C LEU A 100 -29.75 8.99 -15.30
N ASN A 101 -29.79 7.68 -15.61
CA ASN A 101 -29.31 7.12 -16.88
C ASN A 101 -30.44 6.47 -17.69
N ASP A 102 -30.76 7.07 -18.84
CA ASP A 102 -31.79 6.64 -19.80
C ASP A 102 -31.37 5.38 -20.60
N GLY A 103 -31.31 4.23 -19.93
CA GLY A 103 -31.33 2.92 -20.60
C GLY A 103 -30.05 2.07 -20.60
N THR A 104 -29.01 2.41 -19.84
CA THR A 104 -27.82 1.53 -19.71
C THR A 104 -28.07 0.49 -18.62
N THR A 105 -28.36 -0.74 -19.02
CA THR A 105 -28.51 -1.89 -18.11
C THR A 105 -27.17 -2.20 -17.43
N ILE A 106 -27.00 -1.76 -16.18
CA ILE A 106 -25.86 -2.13 -15.35
C ILE A 106 -26.07 -3.59 -14.91
N THR A 107 -25.35 -4.53 -15.51
CA THR A 107 -25.22 -5.89 -14.99
C THR A 107 -24.37 -5.83 -13.73
N VAL A 108 -25.04 -5.76 -12.57
CA VAL A 108 -24.39 -5.93 -11.27
C VAL A 108 -23.95 -7.39 -11.19
N SER A 109 -22.65 -7.62 -11.35
CA SER A 109 -22.03 -8.90 -11.00
C SER A 109 -22.26 -9.09 -9.50
N LEU A 110 -23.10 -10.06 -9.13
CA LEU A 110 -23.38 -10.39 -7.74
C LEU A 110 -22.14 -11.08 -7.16
N GLU A 111 -21.25 -10.29 -6.58
CA GLU A 111 -20.24 -10.83 -5.68
C GLU A 111 -20.96 -11.61 -4.55
N PRO A 112 -20.39 -12.74 -4.10
CA PRO A 112 -20.97 -13.52 -3.02
C PRO A 112 -21.20 -12.63 -1.78
N GLY A 113 -22.33 -12.83 -1.11
CA GLY A 113 -22.70 -12.06 0.06
C GLY A 113 -21.67 -12.25 1.19
N LEU A 114 -21.52 -11.24 2.06
CA LEU A 114 -20.61 -11.35 3.22
C LEU A 114 -20.97 -12.55 4.11
N ASP A 115 -22.25 -12.89 4.19
CA ASP A 115 -22.78 -14.08 4.85
C ASP A 115 -22.31 -15.38 4.20
N GLU A 116 -22.38 -15.49 2.87
CA GLU A 116 -21.89 -16.65 2.12
C GLU A 116 -20.37 -16.83 2.29
N ILE A 117 -19.62 -15.73 2.19
CA ILE A 117 -18.16 -15.72 2.40
C ILE A 117 -17.83 -16.18 3.84
N PHE A 118 -18.58 -15.71 4.83
CA PHE A 118 -18.37 -16.06 6.23
C PHE A 118 -18.69 -17.54 6.49
N GLU A 119 -19.81 -18.05 5.98
CA GLU A 119 -20.20 -19.46 6.14
C GLU A 119 -19.18 -20.38 5.48
N GLU A 120 -18.77 -20.06 4.25
CA GLU A 120 -17.78 -20.82 3.51
C GLU A 120 -16.40 -20.80 4.20
N GLY A 121 -15.99 -19.64 4.70
CA GLY A 121 -14.76 -19.51 5.48
C GLY A 121 -14.79 -20.32 6.79
N THR A 122 -15.92 -20.28 7.50
CA THR A 122 -16.12 -21.08 8.73
C THR A 122 -16.09 -22.57 8.43
N ARG A 123 -16.73 -23.00 7.33
CA ARG A 123 -16.72 -24.38 6.85
C ARG A 123 -15.30 -24.85 6.54
N ARG A 124 -14.51 -24.04 5.82
CA ARG A 124 -13.09 -24.35 5.53
C ARG A 124 -12.26 -24.45 6.79
N LEU A 125 -12.46 -23.57 7.76
CA LEU A 125 -11.76 -23.65 9.04
C LEU A 125 -12.10 -24.94 9.79
N LEU A 126 -13.36 -25.38 9.75
CA LEU A 126 -13.81 -26.63 10.35
C LEU A 126 -13.24 -27.88 9.67
N GLU A 127 -13.16 -27.88 8.34
CA GLU A 127 -12.79 -29.04 7.54
C GLU A 127 -11.30 -29.15 7.23
N LYS A 128 -10.63 -28.00 7.06
CA LYS A 128 -9.26 -27.87 6.54
C LYS A 128 -8.32 -27.13 7.48
N SER A 129 -8.83 -26.65 8.62
CA SER A 129 -8.06 -25.85 9.58
C SER A 129 -7.46 -24.58 8.98
N THR A 130 -8.08 -24.03 7.94
CA THR A 130 -7.67 -22.75 7.35
C THR A 130 -8.85 -21.91 6.88
N TRP A 131 -8.68 -20.59 6.95
CA TRP A 131 -9.62 -19.63 6.35
C TRP A 131 -9.28 -19.28 4.91
N LYS A 132 -8.12 -19.69 4.43
CA LYS A 132 -7.61 -19.33 3.11
C LYS A 132 -8.15 -20.27 2.05
N LEU A 133 -8.28 -19.72 0.86
CA LEU A 133 -8.61 -20.46 -0.34
C LEU A 133 -7.85 -19.79 -1.47
N TRP A 134 -6.95 -20.55 -2.05
CA TRP A 134 -6.21 -20.15 -3.22
C TRP A 134 -6.84 -20.85 -4.41
N GLN A 135 -7.13 -20.08 -5.45
CA GLN A 135 -7.72 -20.58 -6.68
C GLN A 135 -7.03 -19.93 -7.86
N TRP A 136 -6.91 -20.69 -8.93
CA TRP A 136 -6.44 -20.18 -10.22
C TRP A 136 -7.61 -20.15 -11.21
N PRO A 137 -8.25 -19.00 -11.44
CA PRO A 137 -9.30 -18.89 -12.45
C PRO A 137 -8.72 -19.19 -13.84
N PRO A 138 -9.45 -19.83 -14.76
CA PRO A 138 -10.84 -20.28 -14.65
C PRO A 138 -10.99 -21.74 -14.14
N GLU A 139 -9.90 -22.41 -13.78
CA GLU A 139 -9.94 -23.84 -13.42
C GLU A 139 -10.59 -24.10 -12.06
N GLU A 140 -10.76 -23.05 -11.24
CA GLU A 140 -11.42 -23.07 -9.93
C GLU A 140 -10.91 -24.15 -8.96
N ARG A 141 -9.74 -24.74 -9.25
CA ARG A 141 -9.11 -25.72 -8.38
C ARG A 141 -8.75 -25.08 -7.05
N GLU A 142 -9.24 -25.70 -5.98
CA GLU A 142 -9.06 -25.22 -4.61
C GLU A 142 -7.74 -25.70 -4.02
N PHE A 143 -6.99 -24.78 -3.42
CA PHE A 143 -5.82 -25.06 -2.62
C PHE A 143 -5.97 -24.38 -1.25
N PHE A 144 -5.56 -25.10 -0.21
CA PHE A 144 -5.74 -24.68 1.18
C PHE A 144 -4.41 -24.27 1.84
N ASP A 145 -3.30 -24.43 1.12
CA ASP A 145 -1.97 -24.02 1.52
C ASP A 145 -1.29 -23.27 0.37
N ALA A 146 -0.51 -22.25 0.73
CA ALA A 146 0.17 -21.39 -0.24
C ALA A 146 1.21 -22.16 -1.05
N ASP A 147 1.89 -23.13 -0.44
CA ASP A 147 2.98 -23.88 -1.07
C ASP A 147 2.45 -24.79 -2.18
N SER A 148 1.39 -25.56 -1.94
CA SER A 148 0.77 -26.38 -2.98
C SER A 148 0.21 -25.54 -4.12
N PHE A 149 -0.33 -24.34 -3.83
CA PHE A 149 -0.75 -23.41 -4.86
C PHE A 149 0.44 -22.89 -5.69
N ARG A 150 1.55 -22.51 -5.04
CA ARG A 150 2.78 -22.07 -5.71
C ARG A 150 3.35 -23.18 -6.59
N THR A 151 3.49 -24.40 -6.05
CA THR A 151 3.93 -25.56 -6.82
C THR A 151 3.02 -25.82 -8.02
N TYR A 152 1.69 -25.70 -7.85
CA TYR A 152 0.77 -25.83 -8.96
C TYR A 152 0.99 -24.75 -10.03
N ALA A 153 1.09 -23.48 -9.63
CA ALA A 153 1.33 -22.38 -10.55
C ALA A 153 2.66 -22.54 -11.29
N GLU A 154 3.73 -22.87 -10.58
CA GLU A 154 5.05 -23.12 -11.17
C GLU A 154 5.04 -24.30 -12.13
N GLU A 155 4.44 -25.42 -11.75
CA GLU A 155 4.48 -26.65 -12.54
C GLU A 155 3.53 -26.66 -13.74
N GLN A 156 2.40 -25.97 -13.65
CA GLN A 156 1.33 -26.03 -14.66
C GLN A 156 1.21 -24.75 -15.49
N ARG A 157 1.71 -23.61 -15.00
CA ARG A 157 1.52 -22.30 -15.66
C ARG A 157 2.80 -21.68 -16.21
N ILE A 158 3.96 -22.07 -15.68
CA ILE A 158 5.26 -21.54 -16.12
C ILE A 158 5.99 -22.59 -16.95
N ASP A 159 6.57 -22.19 -18.08
CA ASP A 159 7.35 -23.11 -18.91
C ASP A 159 8.62 -23.60 -18.20
N PRO A 160 9.04 -24.87 -18.38
CA PRO A 160 10.20 -25.42 -17.68
C PRO A 160 11.52 -24.67 -17.89
N GLU A 161 11.67 -23.96 -19.02
CA GLU A 161 12.84 -23.11 -19.28
C GLU A 161 12.83 -21.85 -18.42
N LEU A 162 11.65 -21.22 -18.27
CA LEU A 162 11.46 -20.02 -17.45
C LEU A 162 11.49 -20.34 -15.95
N ARG A 163 11.04 -21.53 -15.53
CA ARG A 163 11.12 -21.98 -14.13
C ARG A 163 12.53 -21.94 -13.55
N LYS A 164 13.56 -22.09 -14.38
CA LYS A 164 14.96 -22.04 -13.93
C LYS A 164 15.38 -20.63 -13.49
N LEU A 165 14.66 -19.61 -13.94
CA LEU A 165 14.89 -18.20 -13.67
C LEU A 165 14.08 -17.69 -12.46
N LEU A 166 13.19 -18.51 -11.91
CA LEU A 166 12.50 -18.15 -10.67
C LEU A 166 13.52 -18.04 -9.54
N PRO A 167 13.34 -17.07 -8.62
CA PRO A 167 14.15 -16.97 -7.42
C PRO A 167 14.09 -18.32 -6.67
N ARG A 168 15.25 -18.94 -6.46
CA ARG A 168 15.35 -20.12 -5.61
C ARG A 168 15.76 -19.65 -4.23
N ASP A 169 15.05 -20.11 -3.20
CA ASP A 169 15.37 -19.81 -1.79
C ASP A 169 16.81 -20.25 -1.41
N GLU A 170 17.40 -21.17 -2.17
CA GLU A 170 18.76 -21.66 -1.96
C GLU A 170 19.80 -20.94 -2.83
N GLY A 171 20.25 -19.75 -2.40
CA GLY A 171 21.51 -19.19 -2.88
C GLY A 171 21.58 -17.66 -2.94
N LYS A 172 22.76 -17.12 -2.62
CA LYS A 172 23.07 -15.67 -2.61
C LYS A 172 22.42 -14.94 -3.80
N PRO A 173 21.65 -13.86 -3.57
CA PRO A 173 21.00 -13.14 -4.65
C PRO A 173 22.07 -12.57 -5.59
N ILE A 174 22.02 -13.01 -6.85
CA ILE A 174 22.78 -12.44 -7.98
C ILE A 174 22.40 -10.96 -8.18
N GLU A 175 21.30 -10.53 -7.56
CA GLU A 175 20.68 -9.22 -7.63
C GLU A 175 21.47 -8.11 -6.92
N LYS A 176 22.36 -8.44 -5.96
CA LYS A 176 23.05 -7.43 -5.13
C LYS A 176 23.78 -6.35 -5.95
N PRO A 177 24.53 -6.66 -7.03
CA PRO A 177 25.21 -5.63 -7.81
C PRO A 177 24.24 -4.75 -8.61
N ALA A 178 23.17 -5.33 -9.19
CA ALA A 178 22.18 -4.58 -9.96
C ALA A 178 21.36 -3.67 -9.05
N GLU A 179 20.99 -4.17 -7.88
CA GLU A 179 20.29 -3.45 -6.83
C GLU A 179 21.16 -2.33 -6.23
N LEU A 180 22.45 -2.58 -5.98
CA LEU A 180 23.41 -1.54 -5.59
C LEU A 180 23.51 -0.44 -6.65
N ALA A 181 23.64 -0.82 -7.92
CA ALA A 181 23.72 0.14 -9.01
C ALA A 181 22.43 0.98 -9.15
N LEU A 182 21.25 0.36 -9.00
CA LEU A 182 19.98 1.07 -8.96
C LEU A 182 19.94 2.04 -7.76
N ARG A 183 20.35 1.59 -6.58
CA ARG A 183 20.39 2.41 -5.36
C ARG A 183 21.27 3.64 -5.54
N GLU A 184 22.46 3.47 -6.10
CA GLU A 184 23.37 4.59 -6.38
C GLU A 184 22.71 5.62 -7.31
N ARG A 185 22.09 5.16 -8.41
CA ARG A 185 21.36 6.05 -9.33
C ARG A 185 20.17 6.75 -8.67
N MET A 186 19.42 6.06 -7.82
CA MET A 186 18.28 6.64 -7.08
C MET A 186 18.74 7.63 -6.01
N ALA A 187 19.87 7.38 -5.34
CA ALA A 187 20.48 8.31 -4.40
C ALA A 187 20.98 9.58 -5.10
N GLU A 188 21.62 9.45 -6.26
CA GLU A 188 22.02 10.58 -7.11
C GLU A 188 20.80 11.39 -7.58
N LEU A 189 19.73 10.71 -8.01
CA LEU A 189 18.47 11.35 -8.39
C LEU A 189 17.86 12.12 -7.22
N LEU A 190 17.80 11.52 -6.02
CA LEU A 190 17.27 12.17 -4.83
C LEU A 190 18.08 13.41 -4.44
N GLN A 191 19.42 13.33 -4.52
CA GLN A 191 20.29 14.48 -4.32
C GLN A 191 20.00 15.59 -5.34
N LYS A 192 19.79 15.24 -6.60
CA LYS A 192 19.43 16.18 -7.67
C LYS A 192 18.07 16.84 -7.37
N VAL A 193 17.05 16.08 -7.00
CA VAL A 193 15.72 16.58 -6.61
C VAL A 193 15.83 17.55 -5.44
N HIS A 194 16.57 17.21 -4.38
CA HIS A 194 16.78 18.10 -3.23
C HIS A 194 17.60 19.35 -3.58
N ALA A 195 18.54 19.27 -4.51
CA ALA A 195 19.28 20.44 -5.00
C ALA A 195 18.36 21.38 -5.81
N THR A 196 17.57 20.84 -6.74
CA THR A 196 16.61 21.60 -7.54
C THR A 196 15.54 22.25 -6.66
N ASN A 197 14.96 21.50 -5.70
CA ASN A 197 13.95 22.05 -4.79
C ASN A 197 14.51 23.22 -3.97
N ARG A 198 15.76 23.11 -3.45
CA ARG A 198 16.43 24.23 -2.76
C ARG A 198 16.62 25.44 -3.67
N GLN A 199 17.08 25.23 -4.90
CA GLN A 199 17.25 26.31 -5.89
C GLN A 199 15.92 27.02 -6.20
N LEU A 200 14.83 26.27 -6.33
CA LEU A 200 13.49 26.81 -6.58
C LEU A 200 12.99 27.64 -5.38
N GLN A 201 13.19 27.14 -4.15
CA GLN A 201 12.84 27.88 -2.92
C GLN A 201 13.64 29.18 -2.78
N ASP A 202 14.94 29.17 -3.06
CA ASP A 202 15.79 30.37 -3.01
C ASP A 202 15.36 31.42 -4.06
N ASN A 203 14.97 30.96 -5.25
CA ASN A 203 14.42 31.83 -6.30
C ASN A 203 13.10 32.49 -5.86
N MET A 204 12.21 31.74 -5.20
CA MET A 204 10.97 32.28 -4.64
C MET A 204 11.22 33.33 -3.55
N GLN A 205 12.14 33.07 -2.61
CA GLN A 205 12.50 34.03 -1.56
C GLN A 205 13.13 35.30 -2.14
N THR A 206 13.99 35.17 -3.16
CA THR A 206 14.63 36.30 -3.83
C THR A 206 13.61 37.19 -4.56
N GLN A 207 12.56 36.61 -5.14
CA GLN A 207 11.48 37.37 -5.78
C GLN A 207 10.61 38.13 -4.76
N GLN A 208 10.36 37.55 -3.58
CA GLN A 208 9.61 38.22 -2.51
C GLN A 208 10.35 39.42 -1.93
N THR A 209 11.66 39.31 -1.69
CA THR A 209 12.47 40.39 -1.11
C THR A 209 12.62 41.60 -2.03
N ARG A 210 12.67 41.40 -3.36
CA ARG A 210 12.74 42.51 -4.35
C ARG A 210 11.45 43.31 -4.48
N ARG A 211 10.28 42.75 -4.11
CA ARG A 211 8.97 43.43 -4.24
C ARG A 211 8.65 44.40 -3.09
N VAL A 212 9.39 44.38 -1.98
CA VAL A 212 9.15 45.28 -0.83
C VAL A 212 9.50 46.76 -1.12
N GLY A 213 10.22 47.04 -2.21
CA GLY A 213 10.66 48.40 -2.58
C GLY A 213 9.74 49.23 -3.49
N ARG A 214 8.67 48.65 -4.07
CA ARG A 214 7.74 49.39 -4.96
C ARG A 214 6.30 49.16 -4.53
N ARG A 215 5.69 50.20 -3.94
CA ARG A 215 4.25 50.28 -3.61
C ARG A 215 3.41 50.42 -4.87
N ASP A 216 3.23 49.34 -5.63
CA ASP A 216 2.09 49.21 -6.54
C ASP A 216 1.15 48.13 -6.00
N ARG A 217 -0.09 48.55 -5.72
CA ARG A 217 -0.98 47.96 -4.71
C ARG A 217 -2.07 47.07 -5.32
N SER A 218 -1.77 46.34 -6.38
CA SER A 218 -2.79 45.62 -7.16
C SER A 218 -2.29 44.25 -7.64
N SER A 219 -2.93 43.18 -7.16
CA SER A 219 -2.99 41.82 -7.74
C SER A 219 -1.81 40.83 -7.63
N SER A 220 -1.08 40.76 -6.51
CA SER A 220 0.02 39.76 -6.36
C SER A 220 -0.26 38.57 -5.44
N THR A 221 -1.44 38.45 -4.83
CA THR A 221 -1.72 37.37 -3.86
C THR A 221 -2.05 36.03 -4.54
N ASP A 222 -2.57 36.05 -5.77
CA ASP A 222 -2.98 34.83 -6.50
C ASP A 222 -1.83 34.11 -7.24
N GLN A 223 -0.61 34.67 -7.29
CA GLN A 223 0.51 34.08 -8.07
C GLN A 223 1.36 33.07 -7.30
N VAL A 224 1.25 33.00 -5.97
CA VAL A 224 2.06 32.10 -5.14
C VAL A 224 1.71 30.63 -5.36
N PRO A 225 0.42 30.23 -5.48
CA PRO A 225 0.04 28.84 -5.76
C PRO A 225 0.57 28.32 -7.11
N ASP A 226 0.61 29.19 -8.13
CA ASP A 226 1.10 28.84 -9.46
C ASP A 226 2.61 28.54 -9.44
N GLN A 227 3.42 29.36 -8.76
CA GLN A 227 4.87 29.12 -8.68
C GLN A 227 5.24 27.80 -7.99
N ILE A 228 4.50 27.44 -6.93
CA ILE A 228 4.69 26.15 -6.24
C ILE A 228 4.29 24.99 -7.16
N ARG A 229 3.18 25.14 -7.89
CA ARG A 229 2.75 24.13 -8.87
C ARG A 229 3.82 23.92 -9.93
N ASP A 230 4.29 25.00 -10.56
CA ASP A 230 5.29 24.93 -11.64
C ASP A 230 6.60 24.30 -11.16
N SER A 231 7.02 24.63 -9.93
CA SER A 231 8.19 24.03 -9.27
C SER A 231 8.00 22.51 -9.08
N ASN A 232 6.83 22.08 -8.64
CA ASN A 232 6.52 20.66 -8.46
C ASN A 232 6.41 19.92 -9.80
N ILE A 233 5.86 20.54 -10.85
CA ILE A 233 5.85 19.96 -12.21
C ILE A 233 7.28 19.71 -12.67
N GLU A 234 8.20 20.67 -12.49
CA GLU A 234 9.60 20.50 -12.85
C GLU A 234 10.26 19.32 -12.10
N LEU A 235 9.98 19.18 -10.80
CA LEU A 235 10.49 18.04 -10.02
C LEU A 235 9.89 16.71 -10.49
N ILE A 236 8.59 16.66 -10.79
CA ILE A 236 7.92 15.48 -11.36
C ILE A 236 8.58 15.09 -12.68
N THR A 237 8.82 16.04 -13.58
CA THR A 237 9.51 15.82 -14.86
C THR A 237 10.90 15.24 -14.66
N ILE A 238 11.71 15.83 -13.78
CA ILE A 238 13.07 15.35 -13.49
C ILE A 238 13.05 13.90 -12.99
N ILE A 239 12.10 13.54 -12.13
CA ILE A 239 12.00 12.19 -11.58
C ILE A 239 11.58 11.21 -12.68
N LEU A 240 10.53 11.53 -13.45
CA LEU A 240 10.01 10.63 -14.48
C LEU A 240 11.00 10.43 -15.64
N GLU A 241 11.68 11.48 -16.11
CA GLU A 241 12.74 11.38 -17.13
C GLU A 241 13.94 10.53 -16.68
N ALA A 242 14.25 10.55 -15.38
CA ALA A 242 15.31 9.72 -14.84
C ALA A 242 14.88 8.24 -14.76
N LEU A 243 13.64 7.98 -14.33
CA LEU A 243 13.07 6.64 -14.27
C LEU A 243 12.81 6.02 -15.65
N GLU A 244 12.56 6.82 -16.69
CA GLU A 244 12.42 6.36 -18.08
C GLU A 244 13.68 5.64 -18.59
N LYS A 245 14.85 5.96 -18.00
CA LYS A 245 16.13 5.30 -18.33
C LYS A 245 16.33 3.96 -17.63
N GLU A 246 15.45 3.63 -16.68
CA GLU A 246 15.46 2.36 -15.97
C GLU A 246 14.63 1.31 -16.73
N HIS A 247 14.47 0.13 -16.13
CA HIS A 247 13.65 -0.92 -16.73
C HIS A 247 12.19 -0.47 -16.87
N GLU A 248 11.54 -0.83 -17.99
CA GLU A 248 10.16 -0.45 -18.31
C GLU A 248 9.17 -0.78 -17.18
N TYR A 249 9.29 -1.96 -16.55
CA TYR A 249 8.50 -2.30 -15.37
C TYR A 249 8.66 -1.34 -14.19
N LEU A 250 9.89 -0.90 -13.89
CA LEU A 250 10.13 0.05 -12.80
C LEU A 250 9.52 1.41 -13.14
N TYR A 251 9.71 1.87 -14.38
CA TYR A 251 9.12 3.10 -14.87
C TYR A 251 7.59 3.06 -14.82
N ASN A 252 6.97 2.03 -15.39
CA ASN A 252 5.51 1.87 -15.42
C ASN A 252 4.91 1.69 -14.02
N ALA A 253 5.61 1.01 -13.11
CA ALA A 253 5.17 0.89 -11.70
C ALA A 253 5.08 2.25 -11.00
N VAL A 254 5.84 3.25 -11.45
CA VAL A 254 5.80 4.61 -10.93
C VAL A 254 4.87 5.51 -11.76
N LEU A 255 4.87 5.37 -13.09
CA LEU A 255 4.08 6.19 -14.02
C LEU A 255 2.58 5.90 -13.94
N TYR A 256 2.16 4.63 -13.86
CA TYR A 256 0.75 4.25 -13.90
C TYR A 256 -0.08 4.84 -12.74
N PRO A 257 0.39 4.83 -11.48
CA PRO A 257 -0.31 5.53 -10.41
C PRO A 257 -0.49 7.04 -10.69
N VAL A 258 0.52 7.69 -11.28
CA VAL A 258 0.45 9.13 -11.60
C VAL A 258 -0.55 9.38 -12.73
N THR A 259 -0.47 8.64 -13.84
CA THR A 259 -1.40 8.78 -14.97
C THR A 259 -2.84 8.48 -14.58
N HIS A 260 -3.07 7.43 -13.79
CA HIS A 260 -4.40 7.08 -13.30
C HIS A 260 -4.98 8.21 -12.44
N PHE A 261 -4.18 8.75 -11.52
CA PHE A 261 -4.59 9.87 -10.68
C PHE A 261 -4.95 11.12 -11.49
N VAL A 262 -4.12 11.48 -12.48
CA VAL A 262 -4.40 12.61 -13.38
C VAL A 262 -5.70 12.38 -14.15
N CYS A 263 -5.93 11.15 -14.62
CA CYS A 263 -7.18 10.76 -15.29
C CYS A 263 -8.39 10.81 -14.35
N GLU A 264 -8.28 10.44 -13.08
CA GLU A 264 -9.39 10.56 -12.13
C GLU A 264 -9.75 12.03 -11.84
N MET A 265 -8.74 12.89 -11.78
CA MET A 265 -8.90 14.30 -11.44
C MET A 265 -9.38 15.16 -12.61
N LEU A 266 -9.05 14.79 -13.85
CA LEU A 266 -9.42 15.55 -15.05
C LEU A 266 -10.47 14.81 -15.90
N PRO A 267 -11.56 15.50 -16.30
CA PRO A 267 -12.52 14.96 -17.25
C PRO A 267 -11.86 14.59 -18.58
N GLU A 268 -12.40 13.58 -19.26
CA GLU A 268 -11.89 13.10 -20.57
C GLU A 268 -11.77 14.20 -21.62
N GLN A 269 -12.61 15.23 -21.58
CA GLN A 269 -12.55 16.34 -22.56
C GLN A 269 -11.46 17.36 -22.25
N MET A 270 -10.90 17.34 -21.03
CA MET A 270 -9.90 18.31 -20.57
C MET A 270 -8.49 17.74 -20.54
N ARG A 271 -8.33 16.43 -20.68
CA ARG A 271 -7.04 15.72 -20.60
C ARG A 271 -6.59 15.17 -21.94
N GLU A 272 -5.28 15.12 -22.14
CA GLU A 272 -4.64 14.39 -23.24
C GLU A 272 -4.04 13.06 -22.73
N SER A 273 -3.76 12.98 -21.43
CA SER A 273 -3.30 11.80 -20.71
C SER A 273 -4.24 10.63 -20.89
N THR A 274 -3.63 9.50 -21.20
CA THR A 274 -4.29 8.21 -21.33
C THR A 274 -3.97 7.36 -20.10
N ARG A 275 -4.53 6.15 -20.04
CA ARG A 275 -4.24 5.20 -18.95
C ARG A 275 -2.78 4.73 -18.92
N THR A 276 -2.03 4.93 -20.00
CA THR A 276 -0.66 4.42 -20.16
C THR A 276 0.37 5.51 -20.39
N GLU A 277 -0.06 6.73 -20.72
CA GLU A 277 0.82 7.82 -21.13
C GLU A 277 0.41 9.12 -20.42
N LEU A 278 1.39 9.78 -19.78
CA LEU A 278 1.22 11.05 -19.09
C LEU A 278 1.57 12.21 -20.02
N PHE A 279 0.63 13.13 -20.23
CA PHE A 279 0.89 14.40 -20.89
C PHE A 279 1.17 15.45 -19.82
N PHE A 280 2.39 16.01 -19.80
CA PHE A 280 2.81 16.96 -18.77
C PHE A 280 1.94 18.23 -18.72
N ASP A 281 1.38 18.65 -19.85
CA ASP A 281 0.44 19.77 -19.94
C ASP A 281 -0.83 19.55 -19.11
N ASP A 282 -1.20 18.29 -18.81
CA ASP A 282 -2.32 18.00 -17.92
C ASP A 282 -1.99 18.25 -16.45
N LEU A 283 -0.73 18.21 -16.05
CA LEU A 283 -0.32 18.57 -14.68
C LEU A 283 -0.55 20.07 -14.41
N GLU A 284 -0.45 20.91 -15.43
CA GLU A 284 -0.75 22.35 -15.33
C GLU A 284 -2.23 22.61 -15.07
N LYS A 285 -3.10 21.71 -15.54
CA LYS A 285 -4.56 21.77 -15.36
C LYS A 285 -5.01 21.35 -13.96
N LEU A 286 -4.14 20.70 -13.18
CA LEU A 286 -4.44 20.25 -11.83
C LEU A 286 -4.32 21.38 -10.78
N PRO A 287 -5.09 21.29 -9.67
CA PRO A 287 -4.86 22.14 -8.51
C PRO A 287 -3.45 21.94 -7.91
N SER A 288 -2.83 23.03 -7.45
CA SER A 288 -1.48 23.03 -6.87
C SER A 288 -1.27 22.00 -5.74
N MET A 289 -2.31 21.76 -4.92
CA MET A 289 -2.28 20.75 -3.86
C MET A 289 -2.11 19.32 -4.41
N GLU A 290 -2.77 19.01 -5.53
CA GLU A 290 -2.73 17.67 -6.12
C GLU A 290 -1.40 17.42 -6.82
N VAL A 291 -0.84 18.44 -7.48
CA VAL A 291 0.52 18.38 -8.05
C VAL A 291 1.56 18.19 -6.94
N SER A 292 1.42 18.89 -5.81
CA SER A 292 2.27 18.69 -4.62
C SER A 292 2.23 17.24 -4.14
N ARG A 293 1.03 16.65 -4.07
CA ARG A 293 0.84 15.25 -3.65
C ARG A 293 1.53 14.25 -4.58
N ILE A 294 1.46 14.47 -5.90
CA ILE A 294 2.18 13.64 -6.89
C ILE A 294 3.70 13.76 -6.66
N CYS A 295 4.21 14.99 -6.50
CA CYS A 295 5.63 15.25 -6.29
C CYS A 295 6.16 14.61 -5.00
N GLU A 296 5.41 14.74 -3.89
CA GLU A 296 5.74 14.12 -2.60
C GLU A 296 5.78 12.59 -2.71
N TRP A 297 4.77 11.99 -3.34
CA TRP A 297 4.71 10.55 -3.55
C TRP A 297 5.87 10.04 -4.41
N LEU A 298 6.17 10.72 -5.52
CA LEU A 298 7.32 10.36 -6.38
C LEU A 298 8.64 10.47 -5.63
N THR A 299 8.81 11.51 -4.82
CA THR A 299 10.00 11.69 -3.98
C THR A 299 10.11 10.57 -2.95
N GLU A 300 9.00 10.18 -2.29
CA GLU A 300 8.95 9.03 -1.38
C GLU A 300 9.31 7.71 -2.09
N LYS A 301 8.91 7.53 -3.36
CA LYS A 301 9.29 6.33 -4.14
C LYS A 301 10.77 6.30 -4.45
N VAL A 302 11.35 7.41 -4.94
CA VAL A 302 12.79 7.51 -5.21
C VAL A 302 13.59 7.32 -3.94
N ASP A 303 13.18 7.95 -2.83
CA ASP A 303 13.79 7.76 -1.52
C ASP A 303 13.69 6.30 -1.07
N GLY A 304 12.53 5.67 -1.25
CA GLY A 304 12.32 4.25 -1.01
C GLY A 304 13.29 3.36 -1.80
N PHE A 305 13.50 3.61 -3.09
CA PHE A 305 14.49 2.87 -3.88
C PHE A 305 15.94 3.16 -3.46
N SER A 306 16.21 4.35 -2.93
CA SER A 306 17.54 4.72 -2.42
C SER A 306 17.85 4.11 -1.04
N SER A 307 16.83 3.84 -0.22
CA SER A 307 16.97 3.45 1.19
C SER A 307 16.63 1.98 1.48
N LYS A 308 15.64 1.38 0.81
CA LYS A 308 14.94 0.18 1.33
C LYS A 308 15.55 -1.19 1.10
N THR A 309 16.67 -1.34 0.39
CA THR A 309 17.18 -2.70 0.12
C THR A 309 18.34 -3.13 1.02
N ARG A 310 18.54 -2.47 2.16
CA ARG A 310 19.29 -3.05 3.28
C ARG A 310 18.31 -3.52 4.36
N ALA A 311 18.04 -4.83 4.39
CA ALA A 311 18.42 -5.54 5.61
C ALA A 311 19.93 -5.28 5.72
N GLU A 312 20.34 -4.48 6.71
CA GLU A 312 21.76 -4.42 7.02
C GLU A 312 22.27 -5.86 7.13
N PRO A 313 23.42 -6.20 6.53
CA PRO A 313 24.02 -7.47 6.85
C PRO A 313 24.36 -7.39 8.34
N LYS A 314 23.45 -7.88 9.19
CA LYS A 314 23.86 -8.43 10.49
C LYS A 314 25.00 -9.36 10.14
N GLU A 315 26.18 -9.00 10.60
CA GLU A 315 27.40 -9.76 10.41
C GLU A 315 27.17 -11.16 10.96
N ALA A 316 26.81 -12.14 10.12
CA ALA A 316 26.99 -13.58 10.36
C ALA A 316 26.70 -14.11 11.79
N GLU A 317 25.79 -13.48 12.52
CA GLU A 317 25.33 -13.91 13.83
C GLU A 317 23.97 -14.56 13.61
N GLU A 318 24.07 -15.89 13.57
CA GLU A 318 23.00 -16.87 13.66
C GLU A 318 22.03 -16.84 12.47
N GLU A 319 22.23 -17.82 11.60
CA GLU A 319 21.15 -18.52 10.89
C GLU A 319 20.14 -19.00 11.95
N GLU A 320 19.42 -18.08 12.60
CA GLU A 320 18.09 -18.41 13.08
C GLU A 320 17.36 -18.82 11.82
N GLU A 321 17.03 -20.12 11.76
CA GLU A 321 16.14 -20.70 10.79
C GLU A 321 15.08 -19.64 10.49
N GLU A 322 14.99 -19.18 9.23
CA GLU A 322 13.81 -18.50 8.72
C GLU A 322 12.66 -19.52 8.83
N GLU A 323 12.26 -19.86 10.06
CA GLU A 323 11.07 -20.58 10.39
C GLU A 323 9.99 -19.71 9.80
N GLY A 324 9.49 -20.20 8.68
CA GLY A 324 8.82 -19.36 7.71
C GLY A 324 7.92 -18.36 8.40
N ILE A 325 8.05 -17.11 7.98
CA ILE A 325 6.94 -16.15 7.94
C ILE A 325 5.90 -16.72 6.95
N GLY A 326 5.53 -17.99 7.16
CA GLY A 326 4.47 -18.67 6.51
C GLY A 326 3.22 -17.92 6.89
N ASP A 327 2.32 -17.87 5.95
CA ASP A 327 1.06 -17.20 6.08
C ASP A 327 0.20 -17.95 7.13
N VAL A 328 0.45 -17.72 8.42
CA VAL A 328 -0.26 -18.34 9.54
C VAL A 328 -1.67 -17.74 9.60
N ASP A 329 -2.69 -18.55 9.79
CA ASP A 329 -4.04 -18.00 9.98
C ASP A 329 -4.14 -17.22 11.30
N LEU A 330 -4.86 -16.11 11.24
CA LEU A 330 -5.00 -15.20 12.38
C LEU A 330 -5.99 -15.75 13.42
N PHE A 331 -6.87 -16.64 13.00
CA PHE A 331 -7.95 -17.19 13.81
C PHE A 331 -7.93 -18.71 13.78
N THR A 332 -8.22 -19.32 14.93
CA THR A 332 -8.52 -20.75 15.08
C THR A 332 -9.86 -20.95 15.75
N LEU A 333 -10.42 -22.14 15.59
CA LEU A 333 -11.61 -22.54 16.31
C LEU A 333 -11.24 -23.01 17.70
N THR A 334 -12.05 -22.65 18.69
CA THR A 334 -12.07 -23.32 19.98
C THR A 334 -12.35 -24.82 19.82
N GLU A 335 -12.03 -25.62 20.85
CA GLU A 335 -12.28 -27.07 20.84
C GLU A 335 -13.76 -27.41 20.63
N ASP A 336 -14.66 -26.57 21.15
CA ASP A 336 -16.11 -26.67 20.99
C ASP A 336 -16.63 -26.09 19.67
N ARG A 337 -15.75 -25.53 18.83
CA ARG A 337 -16.02 -25.09 17.45
C ARG A 337 -17.13 -24.07 17.29
N ASN A 338 -17.44 -23.33 18.36
CA ASN A 338 -18.48 -22.30 18.38
C ASN A 338 -17.90 -20.88 18.46
N LYS A 339 -16.60 -20.75 18.75
CA LYS A 339 -15.90 -19.47 18.91
C LYS A 339 -14.64 -19.44 18.05
N LEU A 340 -14.29 -18.24 17.63
CA LEU A 340 -13.02 -17.93 17.01
C LEU A 340 -12.09 -17.31 18.02
N VAL A 341 -10.91 -17.88 18.17
CA VAL A 341 -9.84 -17.37 19.01
C VAL A 341 -8.77 -16.80 18.11
N VAL A 342 -8.22 -15.65 18.49
CA VAL A 342 -7.03 -15.10 17.83
C VAL A 342 -5.83 -16.02 18.11
N ASN A 343 -5.08 -16.40 17.07
CA ASN A 343 -3.94 -17.32 17.18
C ASN A 343 -2.75 -16.69 17.88
N GLU A 344 -2.11 -17.42 18.80
CA GLU A 344 -0.96 -16.95 19.59
C GLU A 344 0.18 -16.48 18.65
N ARG A 345 0.41 -15.15 18.60
CA ARG A 345 1.48 -14.51 17.83
C ARG A 345 2.25 -13.58 18.74
N LEU A 346 3.58 -13.66 18.77
CA LEU A 346 4.41 -12.67 19.45
C LEU A 346 4.90 -11.64 18.44
N LEU A 347 5.01 -10.38 18.89
CA LEU A 347 5.79 -9.38 18.19
C LEU A 347 7.26 -9.62 18.51
N GLY A 348 8.07 -9.87 17.48
CA GLY A 348 9.52 -9.85 17.58
C GLY A 348 10.04 -8.47 18.00
N ASP A 349 11.32 -8.40 18.38
CA ASP A 349 11.97 -7.15 18.80
C ASP A 349 11.96 -6.07 17.69
N ASP A 350 11.82 -6.49 16.44
CA ASP A 350 11.70 -5.66 15.25
C ASP A 350 10.25 -5.17 14.97
N GLY A 351 9.29 -5.61 15.78
CA GLY A 351 7.88 -5.29 15.62
C GLY A 351 7.16 -6.09 14.53
N HIS A 352 7.71 -7.21 14.06
CA HIS A 352 7.00 -8.12 13.15
C HIS A 352 6.37 -9.31 13.91
N PRO A 353 5.20 -9.80 13.48
CA PRO A 353 4.61 -10.99 14.09
C PRO A 353 5.39 -12.25 13.73
N ARG A 354 5.64 -13.11 14.72
CA ARG A 354 6.18 -14.45 14.51
C ARG A 354 5.36 -15.50 15.27
N LYS A 355 5.54 -16.76 14.88
CA LYS A 355 4.99 -17.90 15.63
C LYS A 355 5.59 -17.93 17.03
N VAL A 356 4.73 -18.24 18.00
CA VAL A 356 5.11 -18.42 19.39
C VAL A 356 5.49 -19.88 19.58
N HIS A 357 6.68 -20.14 20.11
CA HIS A 357 7.03 -21.50 20.52
C HIS A 357 6.30 -21.87 21.82
N GLU A 358 6.08 -23.16 22.03
CA GLU A 358 5.41 -23.66 23.23
C GLU A 358 6.13 -23.14 24.50
N GLY A 359 5.40 -22.37 25.32
CA GLY A 359 5.92 -21.78 26.57
C GLY A 359 6.56 -20.39 26.44
N GLU A 360 6.62 -19.81 25.24
CA GLU A 360 7.25 -18.50 25.01
C GLU A 360 6.34 -17.31 25.34
N ASP A 361 5.03 -17.44 25.09
CA ASP A 361 4.02 -16.46 25.51
C ASP A 361 2.98 -17.10 26.44
N PRO A 362 3.38 -17.52 27.66
CA PRO A 362 2.46 -18.20 28.59
C PRO A 362 1.27 -17.31 28.98
N ASN A 363 1.39 -15.99 28.79
CA ASN A 363 0.35 -15.02 29.12
C ASN A 363 -0.46 -14.53 27.92
N ARG A 364 -0.20 -15.06 26.71
CA ARG A 364 -0.87 -14.66 25.47
C ARG A 364 -0.84 -13.14 25.23
N MET A 365 0.25 -12.49 25.65
CA MET A 365 0.42 -11.05 25.53
C MET A 365 0.40 -10.60 24.08
N GLY A 366 0.94 -11.40 23.17
CA GLY A 366 0.98 -11.07 21.76
C GLY A 366 -0.41 -10.94 21.10
N LEU A 367 -1.41 -11.69 21.60
CA LEU A 367 -2.81 -11.57 21.19
C LEU A 367 -3.44 -10.22 21.57
N VAL A 368 -3.05 -9.69 22.73
CA VAL A 368 -3.49 -8.36 23.19
C VAL A 368 -2.96 -7.28 22.25
N LEU A 369 -1.74 -7.46 21.74
CA LEU A 369 -1.11 -6.48 20.85
C LEU A 369 -1.81 -6.41 19.52
N GLU A 370 -2.22 -7.57 19.00
CA GLU A 370 -3.05 -7.64 17.82
C GLU A 370 -4.41 -6.96 18.04
N TRP A 371 -5.11 -7.30 19.13
CA TRP A 371 -6.47 -6.84 19.38
C TRP A 371 -6.57 -5.36 19.74
N VAL A 372 -5.67 -4.84 20.59
CA VAL A 372 -5.71 -3.46 21.07
C VAL A 372 -5.20 -2.46 20.03
N TYR A 373 -4.21 -2.86 19.22
CA TYR A 373 -3.52 -1.90 18.36
C TYR A 373 -3.78 -2.11 16.88
N GLY A 374 -4.33 -3.26 16.44
CA GLY A 374 -4.48 -3.57 15.02
C GLY A 374 -3.13 -3.45 14.26
N THR A 375 -2.01 -3.51 15.00
CA THR A 375 -0.67 -3.17 14.48
C THR A 375 0.00 -4.33 13.80
N ILE A 376 -0.65 -5.50 13.72
CA ILE A 376 -0.24 -6.51 12.76
C ILE A 376 -0.72 -6.06 11.38
N VAL A 377 -0.09 -5.00 10.89
CA VAL A 377 0.06 -4.84 9.46
C VAL A 377 1.03 -5.94 9.09
N SER A 378 0.52 -7.12 8.71
CA SER A 378 1.34 -8.21 8.14
C SER A 378 2.35 -7.56 7.19
N THR A 379 3.60 -8.02 7.09
CA THR A 379 4.53 -7.51 6.05
C THR A 379 3.87 -7.51 4.66
N ALA A 380 2.99 -8.50 4.41
CA ALA A 380 2.10 -8.54 3.26
C ALA A 380 1.08 -7.40 3.26
N GLU A 381 0.42 -7.08 4.37
CA GLU A 381 -0.47 -5.91 4.52
C GLU A 381 0.27 -4.57 4.50
N LYS A 382 1.56 -4.51 4.83
CA LYS A 382 2.40 -3.28 4.79
C LYS A 382 2.89 -3.04 3.37
N ALA A 383 3.19 -4.12 2.64
CA ALA A 383 3.33 -4.11 1.20
C ALA A 383 2.00 -3.78 0.52
N ARG A 384 0.87 -4.33 1.00
CA ARG A 384 -0.47 -4.03 0.51
C ARG A 384 -0.90 -2.60 0.81
N ASP A 385 -0.57 -2.04 1.97
CA ASP A 385 -0.88 -0.66 2.38
C ASP A 385 0.09 0.34 1.71
N GLY A 386 1.34 -0.06 1.50
CA GLY A 386 2.26 0.64 0.59
C GLY A 386 1.77 0.64 -0.86
N ALA A 387 1.03 -0.40 -1.26
CA ALA A 387 0.32 -0.49 -2.53
C ALA A 387 -1.06 0.21 -2.52
N LYS A 388 -1.77 0.28 -1.39
CA LYS A 388 -3.03 1.05 -1.22
C LYS A 388 -2.77 2.56 -1.13
N ARG A 389 -1.55 2.97 -0.75
CA ARG A 389 -1.02 4.34 -0.92
C ARG A 389 -0.63 4.66 -2.36
N ALA A 390 -0.78 3.74 -3.31
CA ALA A 390 -0.66 4.09 -4.72
C ALA A 390 -1.90 4.89 -5.11
N LEU A 391 -1.69 6.04 -5.72
CA LEU A 391 -2.77 6.84 -6.29
C LEU A 391 -3.56 5.96 -7.28
N GLY A 392 -4.81 5.61 -6.93
CA GLY A 392 -5.78 4.99 -7.83
C GLY A 392 -5.50 3.56 -8.35
N MET A 393 -4.53 2.82 -7.81
CA MET A 393 -4.26 1.45 -8.33
C MET A 393 -5.35 0.45 -7.92
N GLN A 394 -6.03 -0.13 -8.91
CA GLN A 394 -6.66 -1.45 -8.73
C GLN A 394 -5.55 -2.51 -8.68
N PRO A 395 -5.56 -3.43 -7.70
CA PRO A 395 -4.62 -4.55 -7.69
C PRO A 395 -4.78 -5.37 -8.97
N PRO A 396 -3.68 -5.85 -9.59
CA PRO A 396 -3.78 -6.64 -10.81
C PRO A 396 -4.57 -7.92 -10.54
N THR A 397 -5.34 -8.35 -11.55
CA THR A 397 -5.97 -9.67 -11.53
C THR A 397 -4.89 -10.77 -11.53
N VAL A 398 -5.25 -11.98 -11.09
CA VAL A 398 -4.33 -13.13 -11.10
C VAL A 398 -3.72 -13.37 -12.49
N HIS A 399 -4.51 -13.22 -13.56
CA HIS A 399 -4.04 -13.35 -14.94
C HIS A 399 -3.03 -12.27 -15.30
N GLN A 400 -3.32 -11.01 -14.99
CA GLN A 400 -2.41 -9.91 -15.26
C GLN A 400 -1.09 -10.05 -14.51
N ALA A 401 -1.14 -10.45 -13.23
CA ALA A 401 0.07 -10.70 -12.44
C ALA A 401 0.89 -11.86 -13.02
N HIS A 402 0.23 -12.92 -13.48
CA HIS A 402 0.90 -14.05 -14.11
C HIS A 402 1.52 -13.70 -15.46
N ASP A 403 0.81 -12.98 -16.32
CA ASP A 403 1.32 -12.54 -17.63
C ASP A 403 2.53 -11.62 -17.45
N GLN A 404 2.49 -10.70 -16.47
CA GLN A 404 3.63 -9.87 -16.11
C GLN A 404 4.84 -10.70 -15.64
N LEU A 405 4.61 -11.72 -14.80
CA LEU A 405 5.68 -12.63 -14.38
C LEU A 405 6.28 -13.36 -15.59
N LEU A 406 5.46 -13.91 -16.48
CA LEU A 406 5.94 -14.61 -17.67
C LEU A 406 6.76 -13.70 -18.59
N THR A 407 6.29 -12.47 -18.83
CA THR A 407 7.05 -11.50 -19.65
C THR A 407 8.37 -11.13 -18.97
N ALA A 408 8.39 -10.91 -17.66
CA ALA A 408 9.63 -10.65 -16.93
C ALA A 408 10.62 -11.82 -17.02
N LEU A 409 10.16 -13.06 -16.89
CA LEU A 409 11.02 -14.25 -17.03
C LEU A 409 11.55 -14.39 -18.47
N GLN A 410 10.73 -14.07 -19.47
CA GLN A 410 11.16 -14.07 -20.88
C GLN A 410 12.22 -12.99 -21.16
N ASP A 411 12.04 -11.80 -20.58
CA ASP A 411 13.02 -10.73 -20.65
C ASP A 411 14.33 -11.17 -20.01
N MET A 412 14.29 -11.72 -18.79
CA MET A 412 15.47 -12.28 -18.13
C MET A 412 16.18 -13.32 -18.99
N LEU A 413 15.44 -14.26 -19.59
CA LEU A 413 16.01 -15.26 -20.50
C LEU A 413 16.71 -14.60 -21.70
N SER A 414 16.08 -13.59 -22.29
CA SER A 414 16.66 -12.86 -23.42
C SER A 414 17.92 -12.08 -23.04
N TRP A 415 17.98 -11.55 -21.81
CA TRP A 415 19.13 -10.85 -21.28
C TRP A 415 20.28 -11.80 -20.99
N GLU A 416 20.02 -12.98 -20.41
CA GLU A 416 21.04 -14.02 -20.24
C GLU A 416 21.63 -14.47 -21.57
N ALA A 417 20.78 -14.67 -22.58
CA ALA A 417 21.21 -15.01 -23.93
C ALA A 417 22.11 -13.92 -24.53
N ARG A 418 21.69 -12.65 -24.45
CA ARG A 418 22.50 -11.50 -24.92
C ARG A 418 23.82 -11.38 -24.15
N ALA A 419 23.81 -11.54 -22.83
CA ALA A 419 25.00 -11.48 -22.00
C ALA A 419 25.99 -12.60 -22.37
N LYS A 420 25.49 -13.81 -22.63
CA LYS A 420 26.30 -14.92 -23.13
C LYS A 420 26.94 -14.60 -24.49
N THR A 421 26.16 -14.11 -25.45
CA THR A 421 26.68 -13.70 -26.76
C THR A 421 27.71 -12.57 -26.65
N ALA A 422 27.47 -11.58 -25.80
CA ALA A 422 28.42 -10.49 -25.57
C ALA A 422 29.74 -10.99 -24.97
N LYS A 423 29.68 -11.95 -24.04
CA LYS A 423 30.86 -12.60 -23.45
C LYS A 423 31.65 -13.41 -24.49
N GLU A 424 30.95 -14.13 -25.36
CA GLU A 424 31.56 -14.86 -26.47
C GLU A 424 32.29 -13.91 -27.43
N LEU A 425 31.63 -12.82 -27.86
CA LEU A 425 32.24 -11.78 -28.70
C LEU A 425 33.46 -11.13 -28.04
N LEU A 426 33.38 -10.82 -26.75
CA LEU A 426 34.52 -10.26 -26.01
C LEU A 426 35.71 -11.23 -25.97
N ASN A 427 35.45 -12.52 -25.76
CA ASN A 427 36.49 -13.55 -25.78
C ASN A 427 37.13 -13.67 -27.17
N ASP A 428 36.32 -13.62 -28.24
CA ASP A 428 36.80 -13.66 -29.61
C ASP A 428 37.66 -12.43 -29.95
N MET A 429 37.24 -11.23 -29.51
CA MET A 429 38.04 -10.00 -29.64
C MET A 429 39.37 -10.10 -28.89
N LEU A 430 39.36 -10.62 -27.66
CA LEU A 430 40.58 -10.82 -26.87
C LEU A 430 41.51 -11.85 -27.52
N LYS A 431 40.95 -12.93 -28.09
CA LYS A 431 41.71 -13.94 -28.82
C LYS A 431 42.33 -13.35 -30.08
N SER A 432 41.55 -12.66 -30.90
CA SER A 432 42.02 -11.97 -32.10
C SER A 432 43.12 -10.94 -31.77
N ARG A 433 42.98 -10.19 -30.67
CA ARG A 433 44.01 -9.25 -30.21
C ARG A 433 45.32 -9.96 -29.82
N ARG A 434 45.24 -11.13 -29.19
CA ARG A 434 46.44 -11.94 -28.85
C ARG A 434 47.10 -12.49 -30.10
N GLU A 435 46.33 -13.07 -31.02
CA GLU A 435 46.83 -13.58 -32.31
C GLU A 435 47.49 -12.47 -33.14
N ALA A 436 46.90 -11.27 -33.18
CA ALA A 436 47.49 -10.11 -33.85
C ALA A 436 48.81 -9.68 -33.21
N ALA A 437 48.90 -9.70 -31.86
CA ALA A 437 50.14 -9.40 -31.16
C ALA A 437 51.23 -10.46 -31.42
N GLU A 438 50.87 -11.74 -31.45
CA GLU A 438 51.78 -12.84 -31.81
C GLU A 438 52.29 -12.69 -33.25
N LEU A 439 51.40 -12.42 -34.21
CA LEU A 439 51.79 -12.16 -35.60
C LEU A 439 52.69 -10.94 -35.72
N ALA A 440 52.38 -9.83 -35.03
CA ALA A 440 53.23 -8.65 -35.03
C ALA A 440 54.64 -8.97 -34.52
N THR A 441 54.77 -9.76 -33.46
CA THR A 441 56.08 -10.23 -32.96
C THR A 441 56.78 -11.18 -33.93
N GLN A 442 56.05 -12.05 -34.62
CA GLN A 442 56.62 -13.02 -35.56
C GLN A 442 57.18 -12.35 -36.82
N TYR A 443 56.51 -11.32 -37.31
CA TYR A 443 56.89 -10.61 -38.55
C TYR A 443 57.67 -9.31 -38.31
N ASP A 444 58.05 -9.01 -37.07
CA ASP A 444 58.73 -7.77 -36.64
C ASP A 444 58.01 -6.51 -37.16
N ILE A 445 56.67 -6.57 -37.20
CA ILE A 445 55.81 -5.46 -37.59
C ILE A 445 55.69 -4.56 -36.36
N ARG A 446 56.45 -3.46 -36.36
CA ARG A 446 56.42 -2.43 -35.31
C ARG A 446 55.22 -1.52 -35.41
#